data_AF-A0A172U0J7-F1
#
_entry.id   AF-A0A172U0J7-F1
#
_cell.length_a   1.000
_cell.length_b   1.000
_cell.length_c   1.000
_cell.angle_alpha   90.00
_cell.angle_beta   90.00
_cell.angle_gamma   90.00
#
_symmetry.space_group_name_H-M   'P 1'
#
loop_
_entity.id
_entity.type
_entity.pdbx_description
1 polymer ?
#
loop_
_entity_poly.entity_id
_entity_poly.type
_entity_poly.pdbx_seq_one_letter_code
_entity_poly.pdbx_strand_id
1 'polypeptide(L)'
;MKNTKAMTPTIYKECAAIIKELVGHEYLYFDHAIEIKVTPHSLPFAAWAVAVSPKDDIYVMDSDSEWHQLEMEDDNAALVIGSLYQRLRMMSVQYRKAS
;
A
#
# COMPACT_ATOMS: atom_id res chain seq x y z
N MET A 1 -30.39 4.47 19.82
CA MET A 1 -29.18 3.63 19.71
C MET A 1 -28.76 3.60 18.25
N LYS A 2 -27.72 4.36 17.87
CA LYS A 2 -27.21 4.35 16.49
C LYS A 2 -26.27 3.16 16.37
N ASN A 3 -26.72 2.10 15.70
CA ASN A 3 -25.83 1.05 15.21
C ASN A 3 -24.98 1.66 14.08
N THR A 4 -23.87 2.28 14.42
CA THR A 4 -22.78 2.52 13.48
C THR A 4 -22.15 1.18 13.17
N LYS A 5 -22.76 0.46 12.22
CA LYS A 5 -22.08 -0.57 11.44
C LYS A 5 -20.94 0.16 10.75
N ALA A 6 -19.75 0.17 11.37
CA ALA A 6 -18.56 0.78 10.79
C ALA A 6 -18.36 0.11 9.43
N MET A 7 -18.65 0.87 8.38
CA MET A 7 -18.46 0.46 7.00
C MET A 7 -16.97 0.14 6.87
N THR A 8 -16.65 -1.12 6.58
CA THR A 8 -15.27 -1.61 6.44
C THR A 8 -14.47 -0.58 5.63
N PRO A 9 -13.37 0.00 6.15
CA PRO A 9 -12.52 0.88 5.37
C PRO A 9 -12.13 0.11 4.09
N THR A 10 -12.30 0.71 2.92
CA THR A 10 -11.77 0.10 1.69
C THR A 10 -10.28 -0.15 1.91
N ILE A 11 -9.76 -1.31 1.49
CA ILE A 11 -8.37 -1.73 1.73
C ILE A 11 -7.37 -0.62 1.36
N TYR A 12 -7.67 0.12 0.30
CA TYR A 12 -6.95 1.33 -0.11
C TYR A 12 -6.81 2.38 1.01
N LYS A 13 -7.92 2.79 1.65
CA LYS A 13 -7.89 3.77 2.73
C LYS A 13 -7.14 3.26 3.95
N GLU A 14 -7.21 1.96 4.22
CA GLU A 14 -6.45 1.35 5.31
C GLU A 14 -4.95 1.35 5.02
N CYS A 15 -4.54 1.08 3.78
CA CYS A 15 -3.14 1.23 3.35
C CYS A 15 -2.65 2.66 3.56
N ALA A 16 -3.41 3.66 3.09
CA ALA A 16 -3.05 5.06 3.27
C ALA A 16 -2.91 5.45 4.75
N ALA A 17 -3.81 4.96 5.61
CA ALA A 17 -3.74 5.20 7.05
C ALA A 17 -2.50 4.56 7.69
N ILE A 18 -2.18 3.30 7.34
CA ILE A 18 -1.00 2.61 7.88
C ILE A 18 0.29 3.29 7.41
N ILE A 19 0.41 3.69 6.15
CA ILE A 19 1.60 4.40 5.66
C ILE A 19 1.79 5.70 6.44
N LYS A 20 0.71 6.49 6.65
CA LYS A 20 0.78 7.71 7.46
C LYS A 20 1.13 7.45 8.92
N GLU A 21 0.67 6.35 9.51
CA GLU A 21 1.07 5.93 10.87
C GLU A 21 2.57 5.64 10.96
N LEU A 22 3.14 5.01 9.92
CA LEU A 22 4.55 4.60 9.90
C LEU A 22 5.51 5.74 9.55
N VAL A 23 5.18 6.57 8.55
CA VAL A 23 6.11 7.56 7.97
C VAL A 23 5.47 8.92 7.66
N GLY A 24 4.20 9.15 8.00
CA GLY A 24 3.49 10.38 7.65
C GLY A 24 3.32 10.53 6.13
N HIS A 25 3.86 11.62 5.57
CA HIS A 25 3.84 11.91 4.12
C HIS A 25 5.20 11.66 3.44
N GLU A 26 6.14 11.04 4.16
CA GLU A 26 7.45 10.66 3.63
C GLU A 26 7.40 9.31 2.88
N TYR A 27 8.51 8.96 2.25
CA TYR A 27 8.67 7.70 1.53
C TYR A 27 8.93 6.52 2.50
N LEU A 28 8.15 5.45 2.36
CA LEU A 28 8.40 4.18 3.05
C LEU A 28 9.10 3.21 2.07
N TYR A 29 10.40 3.03 2.25
CA TYR A 29 11.19 2.04 1.50
C TYR A 29 11.09 0.65 2.14
N PHE A 30 11.06 -0.39 1.31
CA PHE A 30 11.07 -1.78 1.76
C PHE A 30 12.46 -2.41 1.60
N ASP A 31 12.86 -3.24 2.56
CA ASP A 31 14.11 -4.02 2.46
C ASP A 31 14.09 -5.03 1.30
N HIS A 32 12.89 -5.51 0.96
CA HIS A 32 12.63 -6.41 -0.17
C HIS A 32 11.39 -5.94 -0.90
N ALA A 33 11.43 -5.98 -2.23
CA ALA A 33 10.31 -5.59 -3.07
C ALA A 33 9.07 -6.44 -2.78
N ILE A 34 7.90 -5.79 -2.89
CA ILE A 34 6.62 -6.50 -3.00
C ILE A 34 6.47 -6.89 -4.46
N GLU A 35 6.63 -8.18 -4.76
CA GLU A 35 6.48 -8.72 -6.12
C GLU A 35 5.01 -9.08 -6.37
N ILE A 36 4.38 -8.37 -7.31
CA ILE A 36 2.99 -8.58 -7.71
C ILE A 36 2.95 -9.13 -9.13
N LYS A 37 2.47 -10.37 -9.26
CA LYS A 37 2.27 -11.01 -10.55
C LYS A 37 0.87 -10.73 -11.08
N VAL A 38 0.78 -9.83 -12.03
CA VAL A 38 -0.50 -9.43 -12.66
C VAL A 38 -0.99 -10.48 -13.65
N THR A 39 -0.08 -11.08 -14.43
CA THR A 39 -0.42 -12.16 -15.37
C THR A 39 0.60 -13.31 -15.31
N PRO A 40 0.24 -14.54 -15.72
CA PRO A 40 1.15 -15.69 -15.69
C PRO A 40 2.43 -15.53 -16.51
N HIS A 41 2.36 -14.76 -17.61
CA HIS A 41 3.40 -14.66 -18.64
C HIS A 41 4.18 -13.34 -18.63
N SER A 42 3.80 -12.37 -17.79
CA SER A 42 4.58 -11.15 -17.59
C SER A 42 5.58 -11.31 -16.44
N LEU A 43 6.62 -10.49 -16.46
CA LEU A 43 7.44 -10.27 -15.28
C LEU A 43 6.57 -9.70 -14.14
N PRO A 44 6.88 -10.01 -12.87
CA PRO A 44 6.19 -9.41 -11.75
C PRO A 44 6.51 -7.91 -11.68
N PHE A 45 5.53 -7.12 -11.27
CA PHE A 45 5.75 -5.74 -10.85
C PHE A 45 6.43 -5.76 -9.48
N ALA A 46 7.55 -5.05 -9.31
CA ALA A 46 8.31 -5.00 -8.08
C ALA A 46 8.16 -3.63 -7.41
N ALA A 47 7.32 -3.54 -6.38
CA ALA A 47 7.16 -2.32 -5.59
C ALA A 47 8.24 -2.23 -4.49
N TRP A 48 9.12 -1.23 -4.60
CA TRP A 48 10.25 -1.01 -3.69
C TRP A 48 9.98 0.03 -2.62
N ALA A 49 9.05 0.95 -2.86
CA ALA A 49 8.64 1.93 -1.88
C ALA A 49 7.18 2.33 -2.06
N VAL A 50 6.61 2.96 -1.03
CA VAL A 50 5.28 3.58 -1.08
C VAL A 50 5.27 4.96 -0.43
N ALA A 51 4.34 5.79 -0.89
CA ALA A 51 4.10 7.11 -0.34
C ALA A 51 2.61 7.44 -0.35
N VAL A 52 2.20 8.34 0.54
CA VAL A 52 0.84 8.87 0.58
C VAL A 52 0.87 10.39 0.44
N SER A 53 0.19 10.91 -0.58
CA SER A 53 0.04 12.34 -0.77
C SER A 53 -0.81 12.97 0.36
N PRO A 54 -0.75 14.30 0.55
CA PRO A 54 -1.66 15.00 1.46
C PRO A 54 -3.15 14.85 1.13
N LYS A 55 -3.48 14.32 -0.06
CA LYS A 55 -4.85 14.06 -0.52
C LYS A 55 -5.28 12.60 -0.34
N ASP A 56 -4.47 11.78 0.33
CA ASP A 56 -4.66 10.33 0.52
C ASP A 56 -4.51 9.49 -0.77
N ASP A 57 -3.78 10.02 -1.76
CA ASP A 57 -3.40 9.25 -2.96
C ASP A 57 -2.16 8.39 -2.66
N ILE A 58 -2.20 7.11 -3.01
CA ILE A 58 -1.10 6.17 -2.81
C ILE A 58 -0.25 6.12 -4.07
N TYR A 59 1.06 6.23 -3.88
CA TYR A 59 2.05 6.03 -4.92
C TYR A 59 2.94 4.85 -4.57
N VAL A 60 3.34 4.08 -5.59
CA VAL A 60 4.30 2.98 -5.50
C VAL A 60 5.51 3.32 -6.36
N MET A 61 6.70 3.00 -5.86
CA MET A 61 7.93 3.10 -6.63
C MET A 61 8.30 1.74 -7.21
N ASP A 62 8.61 1.68 -8.49
CA ASP A 62 9.04 0.45 -9.16
C ASP A 62 10.57 0.22 -9.08
N SER A 63 11.08 -0.76 -9.83
CA SER A 63 12.51 -1.10 -9.88
C SER A 63 13.37 -0.05 -10.57
N ASP A 64 12.79 0.77 -11.43
CA ASP A 64 13.48 1.83 -12.18
C ASP A 64 13.44 3.17 -11.41
N SER A 65 12.95 3.14 -10.16
CA SER A 65 12.74 4.32 -9.31
C SER A 65 11.66 5.28 -9.84
N GLU A 66 10.76 4.79 -10.70
CA GLU A 66 9.62 5.56 -11.18
C GLU A 66 8.44 5.43 -10.22
N TRP A 67 7.73 6.53 -10.01
CA TRP A 67 6.58 6.60 -9.11
C TRP A 67 5.27 6.54 -9.87
N HIS A 68 4.43 5.57 -9.49
CA HIS A 68 3.14 5.31 -10.13
C HIS A 68 2.01 5.54 -9.12
N GLN A 69 1.00 6.31 -9.52
CA GLN A 69 -0.21 6.47 -8.73
C GLN A 69 -1.08 5.21 -8.82
N LEU A 70 -1.58 4.73 -7.68
CA LEU A 70 -2.55 3.63 -7.66
C LEU A 70 -3.97 4.20 -7.82
N GLU A 71 -4.55 4.02 -9.00
CA GLU A 71 -5.94 4.38 -9.29
C GLU A 71 -6.87 3.20 -8.96
N MET A 72 -8.01 3.45 -8.30
CA MET A 72 -8.91 2.37 -7.88
C MET A 72 -9.64 1.71 -9.05
N GLU A 73 -9.72 2.42 -10.18
CA GLU A 73 -10.37 2.00 -11.41
C GLU A 73 -9.48 1.09 -12.28
N ASP A 74 -8.20 0.93 -11.94
CA ASP A 74 -7.27 0.00 -12.62
C ASP A 74 -7.34 -1.39 -11.95
N ASP A 75 -7.76 -2.40 -12.73
CA ASP A 75 -7.83 -3.79 -12.29
C ASP A 75 -6.48 -4.32 -11.76
N ASN A 76 -5.37 -3.84 -12.32
CA ASN A 76 -4.03 -4.24 -11.88
C ASN A 76 -3.67 -3.58 -10.54
N ALA A 77 -4.13 -2.35 -10.31
CA ALA A 77 -3.90 -1.65 -9.05
C ALA A 77 -4.57 -2.38 -7.89
N ALA A 78 -5.72 -3.04 -8.09
CA ALA A 78 -6.35 -3.85 -7.04
C ALA A 78 -5.44 -4.98 -6.50
N LEU A 79 -4.68 -5.64 -7.38
CA LEU A 79 -3.71 -6.68 -7.00
C LEU A 79 -2.53 -6.09 -6.22
N VAL A 80 -2.06 -4.92 -6.64
CA VAL A 80 -1.00 -4.16 -5.94
C VAL A 80 -1.47 -3.76 -4.55
N ILE A 81 -2.66 -3.17 -4.44
CA ILE A 81 -3.26 -2.73 -3.17
C ILE A 81 -3.43 -3.91 -2.20
N GLY A 82 -3.92 -5.05 -2.68
CA GLY A 82 -4.09 -6.25 -1.83
C GLY A 82 -2.77 -6.77 -1.27
N SER A 83 -1.73 -6.85 -2.12
CA SER A 83 -0.40 -7.30 -1.71
C SER A 83 0.27 -6.29 -0.77
N LEU A 84 0.13 -4.99 -1.08
CA LEU A 84 0.63 -3.89 -0.27
C LEU A 84 0.00 -3.91 1.14
N TYR A 85 -1.32 -4.10 1.21
CA TYR A 85 -2.04 -4.17 2.47
C TYR A 85 -1.48 -5.23 3.41
N GLN A 86 -1.24 -6.43 2.90
CA GLN A 86 -0.69 -7.54 3.68
C GLN A 86 0.69 -7.17 4.26
N ARG A 87 1.57 -6.59 3.43
CA ARG A 87 2.90 -6.16 3.86
C ARG A 87 2.83 -5.05 4.92
N LEU A 88 2.04 -4.01 4.68
CA LEU A 88 1.86 -2.89 5.59
C LEU A 88 1.28 -3.31 6.94
N ARG A 89 0.30 -4.23 6.95
CA ARG A 89 -0.26 -4.78 8.19
C ARG A 89 0.78 -5.51 9.03
N MET A 90 1.66 -6.30 8.39
CA MET A 90 2.76 -6.98 9.08
C MET A 90 3.73 -5.96 9.69
N MET A 91 4.12 -4.93 8.93
CA MET A 91 5.01 -3.87 9.41
C MET A 91 4.39 -3.07 10.56
N SER A 92 3.12 -2.70 10.45
CA SER A 92 2.38 -1.96 11.48
C SER A 92 2.29 -2.73 12.81
N VAL A 93 2.10 -4.06 12.76
CA VAL A 93 2.14 -4.91 13.98
C VAL A 93 3.54 -4.96 14.58
N GLN A 94 4.59 -5.07 13.76
CA GLN A 94 5.98 -5.08 14.24
C GLN A 94 6.37 -3.74 14.86
N TYR A 95 6.01 -2.64 14.21
CA TYR A 95 6.24 -1.27 14.69
C TYR A 95 5.61 -1.04 16.07
N ARG A 96 4.33 -1.40 16.23
CA ARG A 96 3.64 -1.30 17.54
C ARG A 96 4.22 -2.20 18.64
N LYS A 97 4.94 -3.27 18.29
CA LYS A 97 5.63 -4.11 19.28
C LYS A 97 7.00 -3.57 19.67
N ALA A 98 7.60 -2.75 18.81
CA ALA A 98 8.92 -2.17 19.01
C ALA A 98 8.89 -0.79 19.70
N SER A 99 7.75 -0.09 19.63
CA SER A 99 7.45 1.12 20.41
C SER A 99 6.93 0.79 21.80
#